data_AF-A0A970FA82-F1
#
_entry.id   AF-A0A970FA82-F1
#
_cell.length_a   1.000
_cell.length_b   1.000
_cell.length_c   1.000
_cell.angle_alpha   90.00
_cell.angle_beta   90.00
_cell.angle_gamma   90.00
#
_symmetry.space_group_name_H-M   'P 1'
#
loop_
_entity.id
_entity.type
_entity.pdbx_description
1 polymer ?
#
loop_
_entity_poly.entity_id
_entity_poly.type
_entity_poly.pdbx_seq_one_letter_code
_entity_poly.pdbx_strand_id
1 'polypeptide(L)'
;MEQTMNWNELGFNYIKTPWRFLVKWQDGAWQPGALTQDNQLTISEASTALHYGQQCFEGLKAYRRKDGGVNLFRPQENSRRLNNSAKRLYMPEVPEELFLSAVTQVVKANEAYVPPYGSGGTLYIRPLLI
;
A
#
# COMPACT_ATOMS: atom_id res chain seq x y z
N MET A 1 -21.59 7.43 5.50
CA MET A 1 -22.39 6.37 4.87
C MET A 1 -21.51 5.14 4.80
N GLU A 2 -21.82 4.11 5.58
CA GLU A 2 -21.20 2.78 5.44
C GLU A 2 -21.55 2.26 4.05
N GLN A 3 -20.54 2.13 3.18
CA GLN A 3 -20.73 1.43 1.91
C GLN A 3 -20.91 -0.05 2.24
N THR A 4 -22.13 -0.56 2.07
CA THR A 4 -22.42 -1.99 2.19
C THR A 4 -21.78 -2.70 1.00
N MET A 5 -20.56 -3.22 1.20
CA MET A 5 -19.83 -3.98 0.19
C MET A 5 -20.48 -5.35 -0.04
N ASN A 6 -20.83 -5.66 -1.29
CA ASN A 6 -21.23 -7.02 -1.68
C ASN A 6 -19.98 -7.88 -1.92
N TRP A 7 -19.57 -8.63 -0.91
CA TRP A 7 -18.35 -9.44 -0.96
C TRP A 7 -18.39 -10.57 -2.00
N ASN A 8 -19.58 -11.02 -2.41
CA ASN A 8 -19.74 -12.09 -3.40
C ASN A 8 -19.48 -11.62 -4.84
N GLU A 9 -19.60 -10.31 -5.09
CA GLU A 9 -19.35 -9.68 -6.39
C GLU A 9 -17.97 -8.99 -6.44
N LEU A 10 -17.12 -9.23 -5.44
CA LEU A 10 -15.81 -8.60 -5.33
C LEU A 10 -14.90 -9.05 -6.49
N GLY A 11 -14.67 -8.15 -7.44
CA GLY A 11 -13.67 -8.31 -8.50
C GLY A 11 -12.29 -7.76 -8.12
N PHE A 12 -11.50 -7.43 -9.14
CA PHE A 12 -10.21 -6.74 -8.98
C PHE A 12 -10.25 -5.34 -9.60
N ASN A 13 -11.13 -4.49 -9.05
CA ASN A 13 -11.35 -3.13 -9.50
C ASN A 13 -10.93 -2.13 -8.41
N TYR A 14 -10.61 -0.90 -8.82
CA TYR A 14 -10.33 0.17 -7.87
C TYR A 14 -11.59 0.54 -7.09
N ILE A 15 -11.50 0.50 -5.76
CA ILE A 15 -12.51 1.01 -4.84
C ILE A 15 -11.78 1.98 -3.89
N LYS A 16 -12.28 3.20 -3.77
CA LYS A 16 -11.65 4.23 -2.92
C LYS A 16 -11.85 3.85 -1.44
N THR A 17 -10.86 3.20 -0.85
CA THR A 17 -10.81 3.02 0.61
C THR A 17 -10.53 4.37 1.32
N PRO A 18 -10.91 4.54 2.59
CA PRO A 18 -10.75 5.82 3.29
C PRO A 18 -9.30 6.29 3.44
N TRP A 19 -8.36 5.40 3.76
CA TRP A 19 -7.01 5.80 4.18
C TRP A 19 -5.89 5.23 3.31
N ARG A 20 -4.85 6.03 3.10
CA ARG A 20 -3.56 5.68 2.48
C ARG A 20 -2.43 6.14 3.39
N PHE A 21 -1.26 5.52 3.30
CA PHE A 21 -0.06 6.02 3.95
C PHE A 21 0.80 6.75 2.91
N LEU A 22 1.24 7.96 3.24
CA LEU A 22 2.11 8.77 2.40
C LEU A 22 3.35 9.16 3.19
N VAL A 23 4.52 9.00 2.57
CA VAL A 23 5.81 9.43 3.11
C VAL A 23 6.64 10.00 1.96
N LYS A 24 7.44 11.02 2.25
CA LYS A 24 8.28 11.70 1.25
C LYS A 24 9.76 11.43 1.55
N TRP A 25 10.55 11.32 0.49
CA TRP A 25 12.01 11.37 0.58
C TRP A 25 12.48 12.75 0.16
N GLN A 26 13.24 13.44 1.01
CA GLN A 26 13.71 14.82 0.80
C GLN A 26 15.07 14.97 1.47
N ASP A 27 15.98 15.70 0.81
CA ASP A 27 17.31 16.04 1.34
C ASP A 27 18.11 14.82 1.88
N GLY A 28 18.04 13.70 1.16
CA GLY A 28 18.78 12.49 1.54
C GLY A 28 18.05 11.57 2.53
N ALA A 29 16.88 11.95 3.04
CA ALA A 29 16.21 11.23 4.13
C ALA A 29 14.71 11.00 3.89
N TRP A 30 14.21 9.88 4.41
CA TRP A 30 12.78 9.64 4.56
C TRP A 30 12.22 10.53 5.67
N GLN A 31 11.22 11.34 5.33
CA GLN A 31 10.51 12.21 6.26
C GLN A 31 9.52 11.39 7.10
N PRO A 32 8.95 11.96 8.18
CA PRO A 32 7.83 11.33 8.88
C PRO A 32 6.65 11.09 7.93
N GLY A 33 6.18 9.85 7.85
CA GLY A 33 5.00 9.48 7.06
C GLY A 33 3.70 9.63 7.85
N ALA A 34 2.58 9.73 7.14
CA ALA A 34 1.26 9.89 7.76
C ALA A 34 0.16 9.20 6.96
N LEU A 35 -0.94 8.87 7.64
CA LEU A 35 -2.17 8.49 6.97
C LEU A 35 -2.85 9.73 6.37
N THR A 36 -3.42 9.57 5.18
CA THR A 36 -4.19 10.61 4.47
C THR A 36 -5.45 10.02 3.85
N GLN A 37 -6.47 10.85 3.71
CA GLN A 37 -7.71 10.52 3.01
C GLN A 37 -7.70 10.94 1.54
N ASP A 38 -6.74 11.78 1.15
CA ASP A 38 -6.57 12.19 -0.24
C ASP A 38 -6.06 11.01 -1.07
N ASN A 39 -6.75 10.73 -2.17
CA ASN A 39 -6.41 9.67 -3.11
C ASN A 39 -5.75 10.20 -4.38
N GLN A 40 -5.49 11.50 -4.45
CA GLN A 40 -4.76 12.16 -5.52
C GLN A 40 -3.31 12.42 -5.10
N LEU A 41 -2.41 12.38 -6.06
CA LEU A 41 -1.01 12.76 -5.87
C LEU A 41 -0.77 14.07 -6.61
N THR A 42 -0.23 15.06 -5.90
CA THR A 42 0.26 16.31 -6.50
C THR A 42 1.77 16.22 -6.62
N ILE A 43 2.26 16.15 -7.85
CA ILE A 43 3.68 16.07 -8.19
C ILE A 43 4.02 17.08 -9.28
N SER A 44 5.31 17.37 -9.46
CA SER A 44 5.77 18.25 -10.53
C SER A 44 5.39 17.70 -11.90
N GLU A 45 5.03 18.57 -12.83
CA GLU A 45 4.82 18.17 -14.22
C GLU A 45 6.07 17.53 -14.83
N ALA A 46 7.26 17.83 -14.31
CA ALA A 46 8.55 17.30 -14.75
C ALA A 46 9.05 16.09 -13.94
N SER A 47 8.21 15.49 -13.08
CA SER A 47 8.61 14.33 -12.27
C SER A 47 9.06 13.15 -13.13
N THR A 48 10.18 12.53 -12.77
CA THR A 48 10.78 11.40 -13.51
C THR A 48 9.86 10.19 -13.62
N ALA A 49 8.96 9.98 -12.66
CA ALA A 49 7.91 8.98 -12.73
C ALA A 49 6.98 9.16 -13.96
N LEU A 50 6.72 10.39 -14.40
CA LEU A 50 5.85 10.70 -15.54
C LEU A 50 6.58 10.60 -16.90
N HIS A 51 7.88 10.90 -16.94
CA HIS A 51 8.63 11.04 -18.21
C HIS A 51 9.61 9.90 -18.49
N TYR A 52 10.21 9.34 -17.43
CA TYR A 52 11.31 8.38 -17.55
C TYR A 52 11.01 7.04 -16.88
N GLY A 53 9.76 6.83 -16.43
CA GLY A 53 9.34 5.59 -15.80
C GLY A 53 10.10 5.23 -14.52
N GLN A 54 10.68 6.23 -13.83
CA GLN A 54 11.35 6.02 -12.54
C GLN A 54 10.29 5.80 -11.46
N GLN A 55 9.74 4.58 -11.42
CA GLN A 55 8.71 4.18 -10.48
C GLN A 55 8.72 2.65 -10.31
N CYS A 56 8.38 2.18 -9.12
CA CYS A 56 8.14 0.76 -8.88
C CYS A 56 7.02 0.56 -7.87
N PHE A 57 6.43 -0.64 -7.86
CA PHE A 57 5.32 -0.94 -6.96
C PHE A 57 5.44 -2.35 -6.40
N GLU A 58 4.64 -2.61 -5.37
CA GLU A 58 4.48 -3.92 -4.78
C GLU A 58 3.02 -4.37 -4.72
N GLY A 59 2.84 -5.66 -4.47
CA GLY A 59 1.52 -6.28 -4.34
C GLY A 59 1.50 -7.33 -3.25
N LEU A 60 0.67 -7.09 -2.24
CA LEU A 60 0.44 -8.03 -1.14
C LEU A 60 -1.01 -7.95 -0.67
N LYS A 61 -1.40 -8.89 0.19
CA LYS A 61 -2.78 -9.06 0.62
C LYS A 61 -2.88 -9.18 2.14
N ALA A 62 -3.97 -8.64 2.67
CA ALA A 62 -4.43 -8.85 4.03
C ALA A 62 -5.66 -9.77 4.02
N TYR A 63 -5.65 -10.77 4.90
CA TYR A 63 -6.65 -11.83 4.97
C TYR A 63 -7.31 -11.85 6.33
N ARG A 64 -8.65 -11.80 6.37
CA ARG A 64 -9.40 -12.05 7.61
C ARG A 64 -9.29 -13.52 7.97
N ARG A 65 -8.87 -13.79 9.21
CA ARG A 65 -8.84 -15.13 9.79
C ARG A 65 -10.20 -15.48 10.40
N LYS A 66 -10.43 -16.78 10.64
CA LYS A 66 -11.64 -17.30 11.30
C LYS A 66 -11.82 -16.76 12.72
N ASP A 67 -10.73 -16.44 13.42
CA ASP A 67 -10.73 -15.87 14.78
C ASP A 67 -10.93 -14.34 14.81
N GLY A 68 -11.20 -13.71 13.66
CA GLY A 68 -11.35 -12.27 13.53
C GLY A 68 -10.05 -11.50 13.31
N GLY A 69 -8.87 -12.10 13.53
CA GLY A 69 -7.58 -11.47 13.27
C GLY A 69 -7.32 -11.21 11.78
N VAL A 70 -6.30 -10.42 11.47
CA VAL A 70 -5.87 -10.13 10.09
C VAL A 70 -4.43 -10.59 9.88
N ASN A 71 -4.20 -11.40 8.86
CA ASN A 71 -2.87 -11.83 8.45
C ASN A 71 -2.34 -10.99 7.28
N LEU A 72 -1.07 -10.64 7.35
CA LEU A 72 -0.27 -10.18 6.22
C LEU A 72 0.66 -11.32 5.79
N PHE A 73 0.60 -11.71 4.52
CA PHE A 73 1.41 -12.84 4.03
C PHE A 73 2.78 -12.36 3.53
N ARG A 74 3.84 -12.70 4.26
CA ARG A 74 5.26 -12.42 3.93
C ARG A 74 5.57 -10.96 3.51
N PRO A 75 5.08 -9.94 4.23
CA PRO A 75 5.29 -8.54 3.83
C PRO A 75 6.79 -8.14 3.78
N GLN A 76 7.67 -8.85 4.50
CA GLN A 76 9.12 -8.65 4.45
C GLN A 76 9.69 -8.97 3.07
N GLU A 77 9.17 -9.97 2.37
CA GLU A 77 9.64 -10.31 1.01
C GLU A 77 9.23 -9.24 0.00
N ASN A 78 8.05 -8.65 0.17
CA ASN A 78 7.62 -7.50 -0.62
C ASN A 78 8.53 -6.30 -0.37
N SER A 79 8.89 -6.00 0.89
CA SER A 79 9.84 -4.94 1.22
C SER A 79 11.20 -5.16 0.54
N ARG A 80 11.74 -6.38 0.65
CA ARG A 80 13.01 -6.76 0.00
C ARG A 80 12.96 -6.59 -1.51
N ARG A 81 11.85 -7.01 -2.15
CA ARG A 81 11.69 -6.90 -3.60
C ARG A 81 11.45 -5.45 -4.06
N LEU A 82 10.76 -4.63 -3.27
CA LEU A 82 10.65 -3.19 -3.53
C LEU A 82 12.04 -2.54 -3.54
N ASN A 83 12.89 -2.85 -2.55
CA ASN A 83 14.25 -2.31 -2.49
C ASN A 83 15.15 -2.81 -3.63
N ASN A 84 14.98 -4.06 -4.07
CA ASN A 84 15.65 -4.54 -5.29
C ASN A 84 15.22 -3.75 -6.54
N SER A 85 13.93 -3.43 -6.64
CA SER A 85 13.39 -2.60 -7.73
C SER A 85 13.88 -1.16 -7.64
N ALA A 86 13.91 -0.58 -6.44
CA ALA A 86 14.41 0.77 -6.17
C ALA A 86 15.88 0.92 -6.58
N LYS A 87 16.74 -0.05 -6.21
CA LYS A 87 18.15 -0.10 -6.64
C LYS A 87 18.30 -0.08 -8.15
N ARG A 88 17.49 -0.88 -8.86
CA ARG A 88 17.55 -0.97 -10.33
C ARG A 88 17.22 0.35 -11.02
N LEU A 89 16.40 1.19 -10.38
CA LEU A 89 15.91 2.46 -10.87
C LEU A 89 16.59 3.67 -10.22
N TYR A 90 17.66 3.46 -9.44
CA TYR A 90 18.37 4.51 -8.72
C TYR A 90 17.48 5.34 -7.77
N MET A 91 16.48 4.71 -7.16
CA MET A 91 15.61 5.32 -6.15
C MET A 91 16.09 4.99 -4.74
N PRO A 92 15.79 5.83 -3.73
CA PRO A 92 16.12 5.53 -2.34
C PRO A 92 15.43 4.25 -1.87
N GLU A 93 16.18 3.37 -1.20
CA GLU A 93 15.62 2.20 -0.54
C GLU A 93 14.70 2.62 0.61
N VAL A 94 13.57 1.94 0.74
CA VAL A 94 12.63 2.11 1.86
C VAL A 94 13.08 1.20 3.00
N PRO A 95 13.35 1.74 4.21
CA PRO A 95 13.64 0.91 5.38
C PRO A 95 12.53 -0.12 5.61
N GLU A 96 12.91 -1.38 5.90
CA GLU A 96 11.93 -2.47 6.06
C GLU A 96 10.90 -2.14 7.15
N GLU A 97 11.34 -1.57 8.27
CA GLU A 97 10.47 -1.14 9.35
C GLU A 97 9.43 -0.09 8.90
N LEU A 98 9.85 0.89 8.09
CA LEU A 98 8.93 1.89 7.52
C LEU A 98 7.89 1.23 6.61
N PHE A 99 8.33 0.30 5.74
CA PHE A 99 7.43 -0.44 4.86
C PHE A 99 6.40 -1.26 5.65
N LEU A 100 6.85 -2.05 6.63
CA LEU A 100 5.99 -2.91 7.45
C LEU A 100 5.01 -2.08 8.30
N SER A 101 5.50 -0.98 8.88
CA SER A 101 4.68 -0.04 9.65
C SER A 101 3.60 0.60 8.76
N ALA A 102 3.97 1.11 7.59
CA ALA A 102 3.04 1.71 6.64
C ALA A 102 1.92 0.74 6.21
N VAL A 103 2.30 -0.49 5.81
CA VAL A 103 1.33 -1.54 5.43
C VAL A 103 0.38 -1.84 6.60
N THR A 104 0.92 -2.00 7.81
CA THR A 104 0.12 -2.29 9.01
C THR A 104 -0.85 -1.16 9.34
N GLN A 105 -0.40 0.09 9.27
CA GLN A 105 -1.24 1.27 9.50
C GLN A 105 -2.39 1.36 8.48
N VAL A 106 -2.11 1.15 7.20
CA VAL A 106 -3.13 1.15 6.15
C VAL A 106 -4.16 0.04 6.37
N VAL A 107 -3.72 -1.17 6.71
CA VAL A 107 -4.64 -2.29 6.96
C VAL A 107 -5.52 -2.02 8.17
N LYS A 108 -4.96 -1.51 9.27
CA LYS A 108 -5.74 -1.15 10.47
C LYS A 108 -6.73 -0.03 10.19
N ALA A 109 -6.30 1.03 9.52
CA ALA A 109 -7.16 2.17 9.21
C ALA A 109 -8.30 1.82 8.24
N ASN A 110 -8.12 0.79 7.41
CA ASN A 110 -9.12 0.30 6.46
C ASN A 110 -9.65 -1.09 6.83
N GLU A 111 -9.65 -1.47 8.10
CA GLU A 111 -9.97 -2.83 8.53
C GLU A 111 -11.38 -3.28 8.09
N ALA A 112 -12.34 -2.36 8.05
CA ALA A 112 -13.70 -2.60 7.54
C ALA A 112 -13.75 -3.05 6.06
N TYR A 113 -12.66 -2.83 5.31
CA TYR A 113 -12.51 -3.23 3.91
C TYR A 113 -11.76 -4.56 3.75
N VAL A 114 -11.31 -5.20 4.84
CA VAL A 114 -10.79 -6.56 4.80
C VAL A 114 -11.98 -7.53 4.74
N PRO A 115 -12.21 -8.24 3.61
CA PRO A 115 -13.40 -9.07 3.44
C PRO A 115 -13.51 -10.14 4.53
N PRO A 116 -14.74 -10.55 4.90
CA PRO A 116 -14.95 -11.52 5.96
C PRO A 116 -14.34 -12.87 5.60
N TYR A 117 -13.92 -13.62 6.63
CA TYR A 117 -13.44 -14.99 6.45
C TYR A 117 -14.52 -15.84 5.75
N GLY A 118 -14.09 -16.72 4.84
CA GLY A 118 -14.99 -17.57 4.06
C GLY A 118 -15.55 -16.93 2.78
N SER A 119 -15.42 -15.60 2.59
CA SER A 119 -15.84 -14.94 1.34
C SER A 119 -14.94 -15.22 0.13
N GLY A 120 -13.70 -15.69 0.36
CA GLY A 120 -12.66 -15.78 -0.67
C GLY A 120 -12.01 -14.44 -1.04
N GLY A 121 -12.56 -13.32 -0.56
CA GLY A 121 -12.03 -11.98 -0.78
C GLY A 121 -10.84 -11.62 0.12
N THR A 122 -10.06 -10.63 -0.31
CA THR A 122 -8.91 -10.11 0.43
C THR A 122 -8.78 -8.60 0.23
N LEU A 123 -8.22 -7.88 1.20
CA LEU A 123 -7.77 -6.51 0.94
C LEU A 123 -6.41 -6.58 0.24
N TYR A 124 -6.32 -6.02 -0.96
CA TYR A 124 -5.06 -5.90 -1.70
C TYR A 124 -4.37 -4.57 -1.36
N ILE A 125 -3.07 -4.61 -1.06
CA ILE A 125 -2.25 -3.46 -0.71
C ILE A 125 -1.29 -3.20 -1.88
N ARG A 126 -1.22 -1.94 -2.31
CA ARG A 126 -0.37 -1.45 -3.42
C ARG A 126 0.63 -0.40 -2.90
N PRO A 127 1.75 -0.79 -2.28
CA PRO A 127 2.86 0.15 -2.08
C PRO A 127 3.35 0.63 -3.45
N LEU A 128 3.62 1.93 -3.56
CA LEU A 128 4.08 2.59 -4.78
C LEU A 128 5.22 3.54 -4.39
N LEU A 129 6.30 3.51 -5.15
CA LEU A 129 7.44 4.41 -5.05
C LEU A 129 7.61 5.14 -6.38
N ILE A 130 7.58 6.47 -6.34
CA ILE A 130 7.69 7.40 -7.48
C ILE A 130 8.61 8.57 -7.12
#